data_AF-A0A0L0W4A7-F1
#
_entry.id   AF-A0A0L0W4A7-F1
#
_cell.length_a   1.000
_cell.length_b   1.000
_cell.length_c   1.000
_cell.angle_alpha   90.00
_cell.angle_beta   90.00
_cell.angle_gamma   90.00
#
_symmetry.space_group_name_H-M   'P 1'
#
loop_
_entity.id
_entity.type
_entity.pdbx_description
1 polymer ?
#
loop_
_entity_poly.entity_id
_entity_poly.type
_entity_poly.pdbx_seq_one_letter_code
_entity_poly.pdbx_strand_id
1 'polypeptide(L)'
;MALVALIAAPWEVTSVQDPDNYFGCHKNVDALCSRGLLKEQIVVMWAVRVTPGTRDYKCWGGFTPQCCKKGTFKLNDEPYHTKTVPKTATDHCAHGGQ
;
A
#
# COMPACT_ATOMS: atom_id res chain seq x y z
N MET A 1 53.71 2.25 -18.52
CA MET A 1 53.18 3.31 -17.64
C MET A 1 52.52 4.34 -18.56
N ALA A 2 51.25 4.73 -18.51
CA ALA A 2 50.20 4.56 -17.53
C ALA A 2 48.84 4.60 -18.26
N LEU A 3 47.87 3.82 -17.79
CA LEU A 3 46.49 3.80 -18.26
C LEU A 3 45.72 4.83 -17.43
N VAL A 4 45.18 5.89 -18.04
CA VAL A 4 44.33 6.86 -17.34
C VAL A 4 42.88 6.56 -17.71
N ALA A 5 42.22 5.77 -16.87
CA ALA A 5 40.78 5.53 -16.96
C ALA A 5 40.02 6.69 -16.28
N LEU A 6 39.36 7.52 -17.07
CA LEU A 6 38.38 8.49 -16.58
C LEU A 6 37.07 7.75 -16.32
N ILE A 7 36.90 7.25 -15.10
CA ILE A 7 35.62 6.71 -14.64
C ILE A 7 34.74 7.90 -14.26
N ALA A 8 33.92 8.36 -15.21
CA ALA A 8 32.80 9.22 -14.89
C ALA A 8 31.72 8.35 -14.24
N ALA A 9 31.60 8.40 -12.90
CA ALA A 9 30.49 7.78 -12.20
C ALA A 9 29.24 8.68 -12.39
N PRO A 10 28.15 8.20 -13.01
CA PRO A 10 26.90 8.94 -12.98
C PRO A 10 26.39 8.90 -11.53
N TRP A 11 26.34 10.07 -10.91
CA TRP A 11 25.44 10.39 -9.82
C TRP A 11 23.98 10.10 -10.19
N GLU A 12 23.56 8.85 -10.09
CA GLU A 12 22.15 8.52 -10.14
C GLU A 12 21.50 8.99 -8.84
N VAL A 13 20.83 10.14 -8.90
CA VAL A 13 19.85 10.54 -7.88
C VAL A 13 18.64 9.63 -8.07
N THR A 14 18.73 8.41 -7.53
CA THR A 14 17.55 7.56 -7.39
C THR A 14 16.74 8.14 -6.24
N SER A 15 15.68 8.89 -6.57
CA SER A 15 14.62 9.10 -5.59
C SER A 15 14.05 7.72 -5.29
N VAL A 16 14.42 7.14 -4.15
CA VAL A 16 13.92 5.85 -3.69
C VAL A 16 12.45 6.04 -3.33
N GLN A 17 11.60 6.01 -4.35
CA GLN A 17 10.16 5.91 -4.14
C GLN A 17 9.86 4.49 -3.70
N ASP A 18 9.18 4.36 -2.56
CA ASP A 18 8.68 3.07 -2.11
C ASP A 18 7.82 2.46 -3.23
N PRO A 19 8.07 1.20 -3.63
CA PRO A 19 7.35 0.59 -4.73
C PRO A 19 5.86 0.45 -4.42
N ASP A 20 5.05 0.50 -5.47
CA ASP A 20 3.64 0.14 -5.41
C ASP A 20 3.50 -1.37 -5.12
N ASN A 21 2.58 -1.72 -4.21
CA ASN A 21 2.25 -3.10 -3.90
C ASN A 21 0.97 -3.52 -4.63
N TYR A 22 1.09 -4.44 -5.58
CA TYR A 22 -0.03 -5.01 -6.34
C TYR A 22 -0.56 -6.26 -5.67
N PHE A 23 -1.89 -6.43 -5.64
CA PHE A 23 -2.53 -7.55 -4.97
C PHE A 23 -3.96 -7.83 -5.48
N GLY A 24 -4.46 -9.02 -5.18
CA GLY A 24 -5.85 -9.41 -5.39
C GLY A 24 -6.57 -9.61 -4.07
N CYS A 25 -7.90 -9.44 -4.10
CA CYS A 25 -8.79 -9.89 -3.03
C CYS A 25 -9.92 -10.72 -3.62
N HIS A 26 -10.45 -11.68 -2.86
CA HIS A 26 -11.61 -12.47 -3.27
C HIS A 26 -12.88 -11.64 -3.49
N LYS A 27 -13.96 -12.30 -3.91
CA LYS A 27 -15.28 -11.66 -3.92
C LYS A 27 -15.76 -11.32 -2.52
N ASN A 28 -16.55 -10.25 -2.39
CA ASN A 28 -17.24 -9.84 -1.17
C ASN A 28 -16.31 -9.47 0.00
N VAL A 29 -15.07 -9.07 -0.30
CA VAL A 29 -14.16 -8.42 0.63
C VAL A 29 -13.82 -7.02 0.13
N ASP A 30 -13.44 -6.18 1.07
CA ASP A 30 -12.95 -4.83 0.86
C ASP A 30 -11.43 -4.86 0.70
N ALA A 31 -10.93 -4.27 -0.39
CA ALA A 31 -9.50 -4.11 -0.64
C ALA A 31 -9.05 -2.77 -0.06
N LEU A 32 -8.13 -2.83 0.90
CA LEU A 32 -7.64 -1.69 1.67
C LEU A 32 -6.11 -1.63 1.63
N CYS A 33 -5.60 -0.46 1.94
CA CYS A 33 -4.19 -0.19 2.13
C CYS A 33 -3.99 0.33 3.55
N SER A 34 -3.03 -0.22 4.29
CA SER A 34 -2.72 0.22 5.65
C SER A 34 -1.27 0.67 5.78
N ARG A 35 -1.01 1.65 6.65
CA ARG A 35 0.36 2.02 7.03
C ARG A 35 0.45 2.29 8.52
N GLY A 36 1.54 1.81 9.13
CA GLY A 36 1.86 2.06 10.52
C GLY A 36 2.05 3.55 10.82
N LEU A 37 1.46 4.00 11.92
CA LEU A 37 1.72 5.29 12.56
C LEU A 37 2.44 5.07 13.91
N LEU A 38 2.54 6.11 14.72
CA LEU A 38 3.04 6.01 16.09
C LEU A 38 2.05 5.29 17.01
N LYS A 39 2.56 4.64 18.08
CA LYS A 39 1.78 4.08 19.20
C LYS A 39 0.63 3.14 18.78
N GLU A 40 0.97 2.08 18.04
CA GLU A 40 0.03 0.99 17.68
C GLU A 40 -1.19 1.40 16.86
N GLN A 41 -1.15 2.58 16.25
CA GLN A 41 -2.18 3.02 15.30
C GLN A 41 -1.72 2.79 13.88
N ILE A 42 -2.70 2.58 13.01
CA ILE A 42 -2.51 2.50 11.56
C ILE A 42 -3.50 3.45 10.90
N VAL A 43 -3.13 3.98 9.75
CA VAL A 43 -4.09 4.57 8.82
C VAL A 43 -4.53 3.48 7.85
N VAL A 44 -5.82 3.41 7.55
CA VAL A 44 -6.40 2.58 6.50
C VAL A 44 -7.08 3.45 5.45
N MET A 45 -7.00 3.03 4.19
CA MET A 45 -7.64 3.69 3.06
C MET A 45 -8.06 2.67 1.99
N TRP A 46 -8.92 3.08 1.06
CA TRP A 46 -9.25 2.24 -0.10
C TRP A 46 -8.04 1.95 -0.97
N ALA A 47 -7.88 0.68 -1.38
CA ALA A 47 -6.92 0.34 -2.42
C ALA A 47 -7.41 0.81 -3.79
N VAL A 48 -6.47 1.16 -4.67
CA VAL A 48 -6.80 1.61 -6.02
C VAL A 48 -6.97 0.40 -6.92
N ARG A 49 -8.12 0.29 -7.59
CA ARG A 49 -8.33 -0.75 -8.61
C ARG A 49 -7.44 -0.44 -9.82
N VAL A 50 -6.64 -1.42 -10.22
CA VAL A 50 -5.68 -1.28 -11.33
C VAL A 50 -6.41 -1.27 -12.67
N THR A 51 -7.27 -2.27 -12.88
CA THR A 51 -8.04 -2.42 -14.11
C THR A 51 -9.54 -2.45 -13.78
N PRO A 52 -10.36 -1.56 -14.37
CA PRO A 52 -11.80 -1.59 -14.19
C PRO A 52 -12.39 -2.99 -14.45
N GLY A 53 -13.30 -3.45 -13.59
CA GLY A 53 -13.96 -4.76 -13.72
C GLY A 53 -13.16 -5.97 -13.21
N THR A 54 -11.85 -5.85 -12.99
CA THR A 54 -11.03 -6.90 -12.35
C THR A 54 -11.07 -6.80 -10.83
N ARG A 55 -10.42 -7.70 -10.10
CA ARG A 55 -10.15 -7.56 -8.65
C ARG A 55 -8.66 -7.34 -8.37
N ASP A 56 -7.97 -6.70 -9.30
CA ASP A 56 -6.57 -6.35 -9.17
C ASP A 56 -6.47 -4.94 -8.59
N TYR A 57 -5.74 -4.82 -7.50
CA TYR A 57 -5.61 -3.60 -6.72
C TYR A 57 -4.15 -3.25 -6.52
N LYS A 58 -3.91 -1.99 -6.13
CA LYS A 58 -2.61 -1.53 -5.69
C LYS A 58 -2.68 -0.60 -4.49
N CYS A 59 -1.61 -0.65 -3.71
CA CYS A 59 -1.30 0.26 -2.63
C CYS A 59 -0.04 1.06 -2.97
N TRP A 60 -0.10 2.38 -2.78
CA TRP A 60 0.99 3.28 -3.09
C TRP A 60 1.97 3.40 -1.93
N GLY A 61 3.22 3.76 -2.21
CA GLY A 61 4.12 4.38 -1.22
C GLY A 61 4.34 3.57 0.05
N GLY A 62 4.65 2.28 -0.08
CA GLY A 62 4.98 1.39 1.03
C GLY A 62 3.79 1.01 1.94
N PHE A 63 2.55 1.32 1.53
CA PHE A 63 1.37 0.83 2.24
C PHE A 63 1.22 -0.69 2.06
N THR A 64 0.82 -1.36 3.13
CA THR A 64 0.58 -2.81 3.17
C THR A 64 -0.83 -3.12 2.66
N PRO A 65 -0.98 -4.04 1.69
CA PRO A 65 -2.29 -4.52 1.25
C PRO A 65 -3.06 -5.25 2.35
N GLN A 66 -4.37 -5.04 2.37
CA GLN A 66 -5.31 -5.63 3.31
C GLN A 66 -6.58 -6.10 2.58
N CYS A 67 -6.94 -7.38 2.71
CA CYS A 67 -8.25 -7.87 2.29
C CYS A 67 -9.11 -8.13 3.53
N CYS A 68 -10.08 -7.26 3.76
CA CYS A 68 -10.93 -7.28 4.96
C CYS A 68 -12.37 -7.66 4.60
N LYS A 69 -13.15 -8.15 5.58
CA LYS A 69 -14.59 -8.38 5.38
C LYS A 69 -15.27 -7.09 4.90
N LYS A 70 -16.11 -7.21 3.87
CA LYS A 70 -16.82 -6.06 3.29
C LYS A 70 -17.62 -5.28 4.33
N GLY A 71 -17.48 -3.95 4.30
CA GLY A 71 -18.20 -3.02 5.15
C GLY A 71 -17.62 -2.85 6.56
N THR A 72 -16.50 -3.51 6.89
CA THR A 72 -15.82 -3.36 8.18
C THR A 72 -15.39 -1.92 8.42
N PHE A 73 -14.87 -1.27 7.38
CA PHE A 73 -14.41 0.12 7.44
C PHE A 73 -15.36 1.01 6.63
N LYS A 74 -15.89 2.05 7.28
CA LYS A 74 -16.70 3.09 6.64
C LYS A 74 -15.78 4.27 6.32
N LEU A 75 -15.20 4.27 5.12
CA LEU A 75 -14.24 5.29 4.68
C LEU A 75 -14.86 6.34 3.75
N ASN A 76 -16.04 6.07 3.18
CA ASN A 76 -16.67 7.00 2.25
C ASN A 76 -17.09 8.31 2.93
N ASP A 77 -17.39 8.25 4.23
CA ASP A 77 -17.80 9.39 5.04
C ASP A 77 -16.61 10.13 5.68
N GLU A 78 -15.39 9.60 5.52
CA GLU A 78 -14.17 10.12 6.15
C GLU A 78 -13.43 11.10 5.22
N PRO A 79 -12.78 12.13 5.77
CA PRO A 79 -11.95 13.04 4.98
C PRO A 79 -10.83 12.26 4.28
N TYR A 80 -10.65 12.53 2.99
CA TYR A 80 -9.67 11.88 2.12
C TYR A 80 -9.85 10.35 1.97
N HIS A 81 -10.99 9.80 2.39
CA HIS A 81 -11.25 8.36 2.41
C HIS A 81 -10.22 7.56 3.21
N THR A 82 -9.68 8.18 4.26
CA THR A 82 -8.71 7.57 5.16
C THR A 82 -9.23 7.57 6.59
N LYS A 83 -8.85 6.58 7.38
CA LYS A 83 -9.23 6.51 8.79
C LYS A 83 -8.08 5.98 9.63
N THR A 84 -7.82 6.63 10.75
CA THR A 84 -6.87 6.13 11.74
C THR A 84 -7.60 5.17 12.69
N VAL A 85 -7.06 3.98 12.85
CA VAL A 85 -7.62 2.91 13.69
C VAL A 85 -6.50 2.23 14.50
N PRO A 86 -6.83 1.52 15.58
CA PRO A 86 -5.86 0.63 16.23
C PRO A 86 -5.35 -0.42 15.24
N LYS A 87 -4.08 -0.82 15.34
CA LYS A 87 -3.47 -1.86 14.49
C LYS A 87 -4.29 -3.17 14.52
N THR A 88 -4.84 -3.49 15.68
CA THR A 88 -5.67 -4.67 15.92
C THR A 88 -6.97 -4.69 15.12
N ALA A 89 -7.42 -3.54 14.59
CA ALA A 89 -8.61 -3.48 13.74
C ALA A 89 -8.43 -4.27 12.43
N THR A 90 -7.19 -4.57 12.04
CA THR A 90 -6.87 -5.35 10.83
C THR A 90 -6.42 -6.79 11.11
N ASP A 91 -6.44 -7.27 12.35
CA ASP A 91 -5.92 -8.62 12.72
C ASP A 91 -6.70 -9.76 12.05
N HIS A 92 -7.96 -9.52 11.68
CA HIS A 92 -8.80 -10.48 10.98
C HIS A 92 -8.79 -10.31 9.45
N CYS A 93 -7.99 -9.39 8.93
CA CYS A 93 -7.82 -9.20 7.50
C CYS A 93 -6.69 -10.08 6.98
N ALA A 94 -6.76 -10.49 5.71
CA ALA A 94 -5.62 -11.10 5.05
C ALA A 94 -4.62 -10.01 4.64
N HIS A 95 -3.39 -10.11 5.15
CA HIS A 95 -2.30 -9.20 4.84
C HIS A 95 -1.61 -9.62 3.53
N GLY A 96 -1.33 -8.65 2.65
CA GLY A 96 -0.59 -8.90 1.40
C GLY A 96 -1.43 -9.44 0.23
N GLY A 97 -2.75 -9.59 0.41
CA GLY A 97 -3.65 -10.13 -0.61
C GLY A 97 -4.24 -11.50 -0.24
N GLN A 98 -5.01 -12.08 -1.16
CA GLN A 98 -5.60 -13.42 -1.08
C GLN A 98 -5.52 -14.17 -2.40
#